data_AF-A0A2W4QTG9-F1
#
_entry.id   AF-A0A2W4QTG9-F1
#
_cell.length_a   1.000
_cell.length_b   1.000
_cell.length_c   1.000
_cell.angle_alpha   90.00
_cell.angle_beta   90.00
_cell.angle_gamma   90.00
#
_symmetry.space_group_name_H-M   'P 1'
#
loop_
_entity.id
_entity.type
_entity.pdbx_description
1 polymer ?
#
loop_
_entity_poly.entity_id
_entity_poly.type
_entity_poly.pdbx_seq_one_letter_code
_entity_poly.pdbx_strand_id
1 'polypeptide(L)'
;MMRVAAWRCWASCHTSRHSPDAAAQLRRLDDERPFVHLFVHFPLSKQGDGWNAALLAQCAAVKGTFQPMHDVLFDRPDLLKAANLEELAQHAGMEDLQALDECIKAKATEDAVNSHSQAAASIGVRSTPSF
;
A
#
# COMPACT_ATOMS: atom_id res chain seq x y z
N MET A 1 1.91 -24.06 -13.08
CA MET A 1 2.72 -22.91 -13.56
C MET A 1 1.96 -21.64 -13.21
N MET A 2 2.32 -20.98 -12.11
CA MET A 2 1.75 -19.67 -11.76
C MET A 2 2.26 -18.66 -12.80
N ARG A 3 1.36 -18.05 -13.57
CA ARG A 3 1.71 -17.11 -14.62
C ARG A 3 1.18 -15.72 -14.27
N VAL A 4 2.15 -14.80 -14.15
CA VAL A 4 2.04 -13.33 -14.22
C VAL A 4 1.50 -12.62 -12.98
N ALA A 5 2.36 -11.72 -12.49
CA ALA A 5 2.10 -10.73 -11.46
C ALA A 5 1.16 -9.65 -11.99
N ALA A 6 0.04 -9.40 -11.30
CA ALA A 6 -0.69 -8.16 -11.48
C ALA A 6 0.05 -7.06 -10.73
N TRP A 7 0.55 -6.06 -11.46
CA TRP A 7 1.27 -4.92 -10.91
C TRP A 7 0.25 -3.90 -10.42
N ARG A 8 -0.01 -3.86 -9.12
CA ARG A 8 -0.91 -2.85 -8.56
C ARG A 8 -0.10 -1.68 -8.05
N CYS A 9 -0.05 -0.62 -8.86
CA CYS A 9 0.64 0.61 -8.49
C CYS A 9 -0.31 1.47 -7.62
N TRP A 10 -0.06 1.53 -6.31
CA TRP A 10 -0.96 2.18 -5.37
C TRP A 10 -0.33 3.41 -4.72
N ALA A 11 -0.93 4.58 -4.98
CA ALA A 11 -0.97 5.70 -4.06
C ALA A 11 -2.02 6.71 -4.50
N SER A 12 -3.26 6.47 -4.11
CA SER A 12 -4.17 7.54 -3.72
C SER A 12 -5.29 6.89 -2.93
N CYS A 13 -5.49 7.39 -1.71
CA CYS A 13 -6.54 7.02 -0.74
C CYS A 13 -7.97 7.09 -1.33
N HIS A 14 -8.14 7.48 -2.60
CA HIS A 14 -9.41 7.65 -3.28
C HIS A 14 -9.95 6.40 -4.00
N THR A 15 -9.16 5.36 -4.23
CA THR A 15 -9.46 4.45 -5.36
C THR A 15 -9.88 3.01 -5.03
N SER A 16 -9.90 2.57 -3.76
CA SER A 16 -10.57 1.28 -3.43
C SER A 16 -12.06 1.44 -3.14
N ARG A 17 -12.49 2.61 -2.65
CA ARG A 17 -13.91 2.88 -2.36
C ARG A 17 -14.74 3.12 -3.62
N HIS A 18 -14.11 3.20 -4.80
CA HIS A 18 -14.79 3.49 -6.06
C HIS A 18 -15.04 2.29 -6.95
N SER A 19 -14.67 1.06 -6.55
CA SER A 19 -15.04 -0.14 -7.33
C SER A 19 -15.14 -1.39 -6.45
N PRO A 20 -16.19 -1.53 -5.62
CA PRO A 20 -16.53 -2.83 -5.00
C PRO A 20 -16.57 -3.98 -6.03
N ASP A 21 -16.94 -3.65 -7.28
CA ASP A 21 -16.91 -4.55 -8.42
C ASP A 21 -15.49 -5.03 -8.77
N ALA A 22 -14.46 -4.18 -8.66
CA ALA A 22 -13.08 -4.57 -8.95
C ALA A 22 -12.54 -5.57 -7.92
N ALA A 23 -12.83 -5.36 -6.62
CA ALA A 23 -12.45 -6.31 -5.58
C ALA A 23 -13.18 -7.65 -5.72
N ALA A 24 -14.47 -7.62 -6.09
CA ALA A 24 -15.24 -8.83 -6.36
C ALA A 24 -14.75 -9.56 -7.62
N GLN A 25 -14.42 -8.82 -8.67
CA GLN A 25 -13.85 -9.38 -9.91
C GLN A 25 -12.47 -10.01 -9.66
N LEU A 26 -11.61 -9.37 -8.87
CA LEU A 26 -10.30 -9.94 -8.53
C LEU A 26 -10.43 -11.26 -7.77
N ARG A 27 -11.30 -11.32 -6.75
CA ARG A 27 -11.58 -12.59 -6.03
C ARG A 27 -12.06 -13.68 -6.97
N ARG A 28 -12.98 -13.34 -7.88
CA ARG A 28 -13.50 -14.28 -8.89
C ARG A 28 -12.40 -14.78 -9.82
N LEU A 29 -11.50 -13.90 -10.24
CA LEU A 29 -10.37 -14.25 -11.08
C LEU A 29 -9.35 -15.12 -10.33
N ASP A 30 -9.11 -14.86 -9.04
CA ASP A 30 -8.22 -15.68 -8.19
C ASP A 30 -8.77 -17.11 -8.04
N ASP A 31 -10.09 -17.26 -7.88
CA ASP A 31 -10.77 -18.56 -7.80
C ASP A 31 -10.65 -19.36 -9.12
N GLU A 32 -10.72 -18.68 -10.27
CA GLU A 32 -10.62 -19.32 -11.59
C GLU A 32 -9.17 -19.64 -11.98
N ARG A 33 -8.24 -18.73 -11.69
CA ARG A 33 -6.81 -18.85 -11.98
C ARG A 33 -6.01 -18.05 -10.93
N PRO A 34 -5.40 -18.69 -9.94
CA PRO A 34 -4.68 -17.97 -8.89
C PRO A 34 -3.50 -17.19 -9.48
N PHE A 35 -3.46 -15.88 -9.21
CA PHE A 35 -2.34 -15.00 -9.54
C PHE A 35 -1.67 -14.48 -8.26
N VAL A 36 -0.42 -14.04 -8.41
CA VAL A 36 0.27 -13.33 -7.33
C VAL A 36 -0.01 -11.85 -7.48
N HIS A 37 -0.47 -11.23 -6.40
CA HIS A 37 -0.71 -9.80 -6.34
C HIS A 37 0.58 -9.14 -5.88
N LEU A 38 1.13 -8.24 -6.70
CA LEU A 38 2.30 -7.44 -6.34
C LEU A 38 1.86 -6.00 -6.15
N PHE A 39 2.08 -5.49 -4.95
CA PHE A 39 1.79 -4.12 -4.58
C PHE A 39 3.04 -3.27 -4.74
N VAL A 40 2.94 -2.22 -5.57
CA VAL A 40 4.03 -1.29 -5.84
C VAL A 40 3.61 0.09 -5.35
N HIS A 41 4.40 0.66 -4.44
CA HIS A 41 4.14 2.00 -3.92
C HIS A 41 4.39 3.05 -5.00
N PHE A 42 3.48 3.99 -5.18
CA PHE A 42 3.65 5.09 -6.14
C PHE A 42 3.12 6.43 -5.66
N PRO A 43 3.53 6.92 -4.46
CA PRO A 43 3.11 8.22 -3.97
C PRO A 43 3.44 9.33 -4.98
N LEU A 44 2.42 10.12 -5.36
CA LEU A 44 2.56 11.23 -6.30
C LEU A 44 3.39 12.40 -5.74
N SER A 45 3.56 12.45 -4.42
CA SER A 45 4.40 13.40 -3.69
C SER A 45 5.10 12.72 -2.52
N LYS A 46 6.28 13.21 -2.12
CA LYS A 46 6.99 12.78 -0.90
C LYS A 46 6.41 13.37 0.41
N GLN A 47 5.20 13.92 0.33
CA GLN A 47 4.53 14.62 1.42
C GLN A 47 3.04 14.28 1.37
N GLY A 48 2.37 14.36 2.52
CA GLY A 48 0.94 14.11 2.67
C GLY A 48 0.57 12.63 2.74
N ASP A 49 -0.73 12.37 2.69
CA ASP A 49 -1.37 11.09 2.97
C ASP A 49 -0.81 9.93 2.15
N GLY A 50 -0.56 10.14 0.85
CA GLY A 50 -0.05 9.09 -0.03
C GLY A 50 1.36 8.62 0.36
N TRP A 51 2.20 9.54 0.83
CA TRP A 51 3.53 9.21 1.33
C TRP A 51 3.45 8.48 2.67
N ASN A 52 2.65 8.99 3.60
CA ASN A 52 2.46 8.36 4.92
C ASN A 52 1.89 6.94 4.80
N ALA A 53 0.91 6.73 3.91
CA ALA A 53 0.35 5.42 3.63
C ALA A 53 1.40 4.47 3.04
N ALA A 54 2.26 4.95 2.14
CA ALA A 54 3.32 4.12 1.56
C ALA A 54 4.36 3.69 2.62
N LEU A 55 4.78 4.60 3.50
CA LEU A 55 5.71 4.27 4.60
C LEU A 55 5.09 3.26 5.58
N LEU A 56 3.85 3.48 6.01
CA LEU A 56 3.12 2.56 6.89
C LEU A 56 2.99 1.17 6.27
N ALA A 57 2.55 1.10 5.02
CA ALA A 57 2.39 -0.16 4.30
C ALA A 57 3.73 -0.87 4.09
N GLN A 58 4.81 -0.15 3.80
CA GLN A 58 6.15 -0.72 3.69
C GLN A 58 6.63 -1.30 5.02
N CYS A 59 6.42 -0.58 6.13
CA CYS A 59 6.75 -1.08 7.47
C CYS A 59 5.94 -2.33 7.84
N ALA A 60 4.65 -2.33 7.53
CA ALA A 60 3.79 -3.50 7.71
C ALA A 60 4.24 -4.70 6.85
N ALA A 61 4.69 -4.45 5.61
CA ALA A 61 5.22 -5.50 4.74
C ALA A 61 6.46 -6.17 5.33
N VAL A 62 7.39 -5.40 5.90
CA VAL A 62 8.58 -5.94 6.58
C VAL A 62 8.20 -6.82 7.77
N LYS A 63 7.06 -6.55 8.43
CA LYS A 63 6.55 -7.32 9.57
C LYS A 63 5.57 -8.43 9.19
N GLY A 64 5.25 -8.61 7.90
CA GLY A 64 4.28 -9.61 7.44
C GLY A 64 2.81 -9.23 7.68
N THR A 65 2.52 -7.97 8.05
CA THR A 65 1.18 -7.45 8.34
C THR A 65 0.68 -6.47 7.27
N PHE A 66 1.21 -6.57 6.04
CA PHE A 66 0.82 -5.70 4.93
C PHE A 66 -0.68 -5.70 4.66
N GLN A 67 -1.30 -6.88 4.59
CA GLN A 67 -2.72 -7.01 4.23
C GLN A 67 -3.64 -6.30 5.26
N PRO A 68 -3.50 -6.55 6.58
CA PRO A 68 -4.21 -5.76 7.59
C PRO A 68 -4.00 -4.24 7.47
N MET A 69 -2.75 -3.79 7.27
CA MET A 69 -2.45 -2.37 7.12
C MET A 69 -3.07 -1.77 5.86
N HIS A 70 -3.03 -2.49 4.75
CA HIS A 70 -3.70 -2.12 3.51
C HIS A 70 -5.18 -1.87 3.78
N ASP A 71 -5.88 -2.84 4.37
CA ASP A 71 -7.32 -2.73 4.61
C ASP A 71 -7.66 -1.54 5.52
N VAL A 72 -6.89 -1.34 6.60
CA VAL A 72 -7.07 -0.21 7.54
C VAL A 72 -6.86 1.15 6.87
N LEU A 73 -5.82 1.31 6.04
CA LEU A 73 -5.56 2.58 5.34
C LEU A 73 -6.72 3.00 4.43
N PHE A 74 -7.48 2.03 3.93
CA PHE A 74 -8.64 2.28 3.09
C PHE A 74 -9.96 2.42 3.85
N ASP A 75 -10.11 1.69 4.95
CA ASP A 75 -11.30 1.76 5.79
C ASP A 75 -11.33 3.02 6.65
N ARG A 76 -10.15 3.63 6.92
CA ARG A 76 -9.98 4.80 7.80
C ARG A 76 -9.24 5.95 7.12
N PRO A 77 -9.77 6.49 6.01
CA PRO A 77 -9.15 7.60 5.29
C PRO A 77 -9.11 8.90 6.13
N ASP A 78 -9.98 9.02 7.13
CA ASP A 78 -10.03 10.12 8.09
C ASP A 78 -8.79 10.13 9.01
N LEU A 79 -8.39 8.97 9.54
CA LEU A 79 -7.18 8.85 10.36
C LEU A 79 -5.92 9.16 9.57
N LEU A 80 -5.87 8.72 8.30
CA LEU A 80 -4.74 9.01 7.42
C LEU A 80 -4.61 10.52 7.14
N LYS A 81 -5.74 11.20 6.86
CA LYS A 81 -5.78 12.66 6.65
C LYS A 81 -5.42 13.46 7.90
N ALA A 82 -5.76 12.94 9.07
CA ALA A 82 -5.36 13.51 10.36
C ALA A 82 -3.89 13.23 10.70
N ALA A 83 -3.17 12.48 9.84
CA ALA A 83 -1.82 11.99 10.09
C ALA A 83 -1.69 11.17 11.39
N ASN A 84 -2.77 10.50 11.80
CA ASN A 84 -2.80 9.65 13.00
C ASN A 84 -2.30 8.23 12.65
N LEU A 85 -0.99 8.13 12.41
CA LEU A 85 -0.35 6.91 11.92
C LEU A 85 -0.29 5.81 12.98
N GLU A 86 -0.23 6.17 14.25
CA GLU A 86 -0.23 5.23 15.37
C GLU A 86 -1.57 4.50 15.49
N GLU A 87 -2.69 5.21 15.40
CA GLU A 87 -4.03 4.59 15.47
C GLU A 87 -4.27 3.67 14.26
N LEU A 88 -3.80 4.05 13.07
CA LEU A 88 -3.81 3.18 11.89
C LEU A 88 -3.00 1.90 12.12
N ALA A 89 -1.80 2.02 12.69
CA ALA A 89 -0.96 0.87 13.01
C ALA A 89 -1.59 -0.05 14.06
N GLN A 90 -2.20 0.50 15.10
CA GLN A 90 -2.94 -0.27 16.10
C GLN A 90 -4.10 -1.04 15.48
N HIS A 91 -4.90 -0.41 14.62
CA HIS A 91 -5.97 -1.08 13.89
C HIS A 91 -5.46 -2.20 12.97
N ALA A 92 -4.25 -2.08 12.46
CA ALA A 92 -3.59 -3.10 11.64
C ALA A 92 -2.89 -4.20 12.47
N GLY A 93 -2.99 -4.16 13.80
CA GLY A 93 -2.34 -5.12 14.70
C GLY A 93 -0.84 -4.90 14.88
N MET A 94 -0.34 -3.70 14.61
CA MET A 94 1.05 -3.29 14.87
C MET A 94 1.12 -2.56 16.21
N GLU A 95 1.42 -3.30 17.28
CA GLU A 95 1.38 -2.80 18.66
C GLU A 95 2.66 -2.08 19.11
N ASP A 96 3.81 -2.40 18.50
CA ASP A 96 5.09 -1.79 18.82
C ASP A 96 5.25 -0.44 18.11
N LEU A 97 4.72 0.61 18.74
CA LEU A 97 4.74 1.97 18.21
C LEU A 97 6.16 2.56 18.11
N GLN A 98 7.08 2.11 18.99
CA GLN A 98 8.47 2.56 18.90
C GLN A 98 9.13 1.97 17.66
N ALA A 99 9.01 0.66 17.44
CA ALA A 99 9.54 0.03 16.23
C ALA A 99 8.88 0.57 14.96
N LEU A 100 7.61 0.95 15.04
CA LEU A 100 6.91 1.62 13.94
C LEU A 100 7.54 2.98 13.62
N ASP A 101 7.72 3.84 14.62
CA ASP A 101 8.32 5.16 14.44
C ASP A 101 9.74 5.07 13.85
N GLU A 102 10.54 4.15 14.38
CA GLU A 102 11.88 3.84 13.87
C GLU A 102 11.82 3.39 12.40
N CYS A 103 10.88 2.51 12.06
CA CYS A 103 10.71 2.03 10.71
C CYS A 103 10.28 3.14 9.73
N ILE A 104 9.31 3.98 10.10
CA ILE A 104 8.82 5.07 9.25
C ILE A 104 9.94 6.09 8.97
N LYS A 105 10.78 6.37 9.97
CA LYS A 105 11.92 7.30 9.86
C LYS A 105 13.15 6.68 9.21
N ALA A 106 13.20 5.36 9.05
CA ALA A 106 14.35 4.68 8.50
C ALA A 106 14.57 5.05 7.02
N LYS A 107 15.82 5.38 6.69
CA LYS A 107 16.24 5.62 5.30
C LYS A 107 15.92 4.43 4.39
N ALA A 108 16.03 3.21 4.91
CA ALA A 108 15.72 1.99 4.17
C ALA A 108 14.24 1.91 3.73
N THR A 109 13.31 2.36 4.58
CA THR A 109 11.88 2.41 4.25
C THR A 109 11.60 3.44 3.17
N GLU A 110 12.19 4.63 3.28
CA GLU A 110 12.12 5.64 2.22
C GLU A 110 12.70 5.10 0.89
N ASP A 111 13.85 4.43 0.93
CA ASP A 111 14.49 3.89 -0.28
C ASP A 111 13.67 2.80 -0.94
N ALA A 112 13.02 1.93 -0.16
CA ALA A 112 12.11 0.93 -0.69
C ALA A 112 10.91 1.57 -1.41
N VAL A 113 10.26 2.56 -0.78
CA VAL A 113 9.14 3.29 -1.40
C VAL A 113 9.59 4.03 -2.66
N ASN A 114 10.74 4.69 -2.62
CA ASN A 114 11.30 5.38 -3.78
C ASN A 114 11.66 4.41 -4.92
N SER A 115 12.20 3.22 -4.59
CA SER A 115 12.53 2.19 -5.57
C SER A 115 11.28 1.68 -6.28
N HIS A 116 10.19 1.44 -5.56
CA HIS A 116 8.88 1.12 -6.15
C HIS A 116 8.39 2.21 -7.10
N SER A 117 8.44 3.47 -6.67
CA SER A 117 8.03 4.60 -7.51
C SER A 117 8.86 4.70 -8.79
N GLN A 118 10.17 4.52 -8.70
CA GLN A 118 11.07 4.56 -9.86
C GLN A 118 10.83 3.37 -10.81
N ALA A 119 10.64 2.17 -10.27
CA ALA A 119 10.36 0.97 -11.06
C ALA A 119 9.03 1.11 -11.83
N ALA A 120 7.99 1.64 -11.20
CA ALA A 120 6.71 1.91 -11.85
C ALA A 120 6.83 3.01 -12.92
N ALA A 121 7.55 4.10 -12.62
CA ALA A 121 7.77 5.17 -13.58
C ALA A 121 8.55 4.69 -14.82
N SER A 122 9.53 3.80 -14.65
CA SER A 122 10.35 3.28 -15.75
C SER A 122 9.57 2.42 -16.74
N ILE A 123 8.48 1.79 -16.30
CA ILE A 123 7.55 1.04 -17.15
C ILE A 123 6.38 1.89 -17.66
N GLY A 124 6.41 3.21 -17.44
CA GLY A 124 5.46 4.16 -17.99
C GLY A 124 4.22 4.44 -17.14
N VAL A 125 4.18 4.00 -15.87
CA VAL A 125 3.09 4.35 -14.95
C VAL A 125 3.11 5.86 -14.68
N ARG A 126 1.95 6.50 -14.79
CA ARG A 126 1.79 7.95 -14.53
C ARG A 126 0.67 8.32 -13.58
N SER A 127 -0.18 7.37 -13.23
CA SER A 127 -1.31 7.59 -12.34
C SER A 127 -1.63 6.35 -11.53
N THR A 128 -2.38 6.54 -10.45
CA THR A 128 -2.82 5.48 -9.56
C THR A 128 -4.36 5.44 -9.56
N PRO A 129 -4.98 4.25 -9.58
CA PRO A 129 -4.35 2.96 -9.77
C PRO A 129 -3.94 2.70 -11.23
N SER A 130 -2.95 1.83 -11.43
CA SER A 130 -2.58 1.19 -12.71
C SER A 130 -2.50 -0.32 -12.48
N PHE A 131 -2.91 -1.14 -13.47
CA PHE A 131 -2.99 -2.60 -13.42
C PHE A 131 -2.47 -3.25 -14.71
#